data_AF-A0A356X199-F1
#
_entry.id   AF-A0A356X199-F1
#
_cell.length_a   1.000
_cell.length_b   1.000
_cell.length_c   1.000
_cell.angle_alpha   90.00
_cell.angle_beta   90.00
_cell.angle_gamma   90.00
#
_symmetry.space_group_name_H-M   'P 1'
#
loop_
_entity.id
_entity.type
_entity.pdbx_description
1 polymer ?
#
loop_
_entity_poly.entity_id
_entity_poly.type
_entity_poly.pdbx_seq_one_letter_code
_entity_poly.pdbx_strand_id
1 'polypeptide(L)'
;VKTPSTDKLRFFYSEDGENWTFTGQIFDASTLSDEFEKPGGDGHFTGAFVGMACQDLSGRKKPADFDYFEYHNRKEMDKTPTKAEDYYYVG
;
A
#
# COMPACT_ATOMS: atom_id res chain seq x y z
N VAL A 1 -2.17 -26.29 2.56
CA VAL A 1 -2.20 -25.01 3.31
C VAL A 1 -2.17 -23.90 2.27
N LYS A 2 -3.23 -23.07 2.14
CA LYS A 2 -3.25 -21.97 1.16
C LYS A 2 -2.40 -20.84 1.73
N THR A 3 -1.17 -20.70 1.24
CA THR A 3 -0.34 -19.55 1.58
C THR A 3 -1.07 -18.29 1.14
N PRO A 4 -1.20 -17.27 2.00
CA PRO A 4 -1.86 -16.05 1.61
C PRO A 4 -1.09 -15.37 0.47
N SER A 5 -1.79 -14.92 -0.57
CA SER A 5 -1.13 -14.32 -1.72
C SER A 5 -0.54 -12.95 -1.36
N THR A 6 0.67 -12.68 -1.84
CA THR A 6 1.43 -11.41 -1.66
C THR A 6 1.43 -10.55 -2.93
N ASP A 7 0.79 -11.04 -3.99
CA ASP A 7 0.72 -10.44 -5.32
C ASP A 7 -0.40 -9.40 -5.45
N LYS A 8 -1.15 -9.12 -4.39
CA LYS A 8 -2.29 -8.19 -4.41
C LYS A 8 -2.08 -7.01 -3.46
N LEU A 9 -2.20 -5.79 -3.98
CA LEU A 9 -2.28 -4.55 -3.20
C LEU A 9 -3.73 -4.07 -3.11
N ARG A 10 -4.14 -3.64 -1.91
CA ARG A 10 -5.47 -3.09 -1.62
C ARG A 10 -5.30 -1.83 -0.79
N PHE A 11 -6.14 -0.84 -1.05
CA PHE A 11 -6.15 0.44 -0.34
C PHE A 11 -7.48 0.64 0.38
N PHE A 12 -7.39 1.23 1.57
CA PHE A 12 -8.53 1.57 2.41
C PHE A 12 -8.37 3.00 2.90
N TYR A 13 -9.48 3.67 3.20
CA TYR A 13 -9.50 5.00 3.81
C TYR A 13 -10.56 5.08 4.90
N SER A 14 -10.40 6.02 5.82
CA SER A 14 -11.33 6.28 6.92
C SER A 14 -11.31 7.78 7.25
N GLU A 15 -12.49 8.35 7.52
CA GLU A 15 -12.63 9.75 7.97
C GLU A 15 -12.62 9.87 9.50
N ASP A 16 -12.91 8.79 10.23
CA ASP A 16 -13.01 8.73 11.68
C ASP A 16 -11.88 7.92 12.35
N GLY A 17 -11.04 7.24 11.56
CA GLY A 17 -9.97 6.37 12.04
C GLY A 17 -10.45 4.98 12.49
N GLU A 18 -11.76 4.74 12.55
CA GLU A 18 -12.37 3.52 13.08
C GLU A 18 -13.02 2.69 11.97
N ASN A 19 -13.81 3.34 11.11
CA ASN A 19 -14.55 2.72 10.04
C ASN A 19 -13.79 2.87 8.72
N TRP A 20 -13.25 1.74 8.25
CA TRP A 20 -12.42 1.70 7.05
C TRP A 20 -13.19 1.22 5.82
N THR A 21 -13.11 1.99 4.74
CA THR A 21 -13.77 1.71 3.46
C THR A 21 -12.75 1.26 2.42
N PHE A 22 -13.04 0.14 1.75
CA PHE A 22 -12.24 -0.33 0.62
C PHE A 22 -12.42 0.58 -0.59
N THR A 23 -11.34 0.94 -1.28
CA THR A 23 -11.39 1.81 -2.48
C THR A 23 -11.98 1.11 -3.71
N GLY A 24 -12.25 -0.20 -3.64
CA GLY A 24 -12.89 -0.97 -4.71
C GLY A 24 -11.94 -1.61 -5.72
N GLN A 25 -10.64 -1.29 -5.66
CA GLN A 25 -9.64 -1.76 -6.63
C GLN A 25 -8.57 -2.64 -5.98
N ILE A 26 -8.25 -3.75 -6.65
CA ILE A 26 -7.13 -4.63 -6.30
C ILE A 26 -6.08 -4.47 -7.39
N PHE A 27 -4.85 -4.11 -6.99
CA PHE A 27 -3.72 -3.97 -7.90
C PHE A 27 -2.78 -5.17 -7.81
N ASP A 28 -2.02 -5.40 -8.88
CA ASP A 28 -0.97 -6.42 -8.92
C ASP A 28 0.32 -5.87 -8.31
N ALA A 29 0.74 -6.43 -7.18
CA ALA A 29 1.93 -6.00 -6.45
C ALA A 29 3.24 -6.26 -7.21
N SER A 30 3.25 -7.27 -8.09
CA SER A 30 4.46 -7.61 -8.88
C SER A 30 4.87 -6.48 -9.82
N THR A 31 3.95 -5.56 -10.10
CA THR A 31 4.23 -4.38 -10.94
C THR A 31 5.22 -3.40 -10.34
N LEU A 32 5.53 -3.53 -9.05
CA LEU A 32 6.50 -2.71 -8.32
C LEU A 32 7.83 -3.45 -8.08
N SER A 33 8.08 -4.56 -8.79
CA SER A 33 9.34 -5.29 -8.71
C SER A 33 10.32 -4.86 -9.80
N ASP A 34 11.60 -5.15 -9.59
CA ASP A 34 12.66 -4.87 -10.56
C ASP A 34 12.43 -5.63 -11.88
N GLU A 35 11.70 -6.75 -11.86
CA GLU A 35 11.41 -7.58 -13.02
C GLU A 35 10.25 -7.08 -13.90
N PHE A 36 9.46 -6.10 -13.45
CA PHE A 36 8.29 -5.60 -14.19
C PHE A 36 8.61 -4.48 -15.20
N GLU A 37 9.88 -4.23 -15.49
CA GLU A 37 10.25 -3.11 -16.36
C GLU A 37 9.78 -3.28 -17.82
N LYS A 38 9.59 -2.14 -18.49
CA LYS A 38 9.36 -2.08 -19.93
C LYS A 38 10.66 -2.31 -20.70
N PRO A 39 10.62 -2.86 -21.92
CA PRO A 39 11.82 -3.06 -22.72
C PRO A 39 12.62 -1.75 -22.92
N GLY A 40 13.89 -1.75 -22.51
CA GLY A 40 14.85 -0.69 -22.80
C GLY A 40 15.20 0.25 -21.65
N GLY A 41 14.87 -0.07 -20.40
CA GLY A 41 15.47 0.60 -19.25
C GLY A 41 16.63 -0.23 -18.66
N ASP A 42 17.63 0.48 -18.13
CA ASP A 42 18.89 -0.11 -17.64
C ASP A 42 19.05 0.07 -16.10
N GLY A 43 17.98 0.43 -15.38
CA GLY A 43 18.06 0.88 -13.98
C GLY A 43 17.16 0.10 -12.99
N HIS A 44 17.56 -1.12 -12.62
CA HIS A 44 16.72 -2.10 -11.90
C HIS A 44 17.32 -2.58 -10.58
N PHE A 45 17.52 -1.67 -9.62
CA PHE A 45 18.27 -1.97 -8.41
C PHE A 45 17.67 -1.35 -7.14
N THR A 46 16.36 -1.12 -7.14
CA THR A 46 15.69 -0.43 -6.01
C THR A 46 14.74 -1.35 -5.28
N GLY A 47 13.53 -1.54 -5.80
CA GLY A 47 12.44 -2.26 -5.17
C GLY A 47 11.33 -1.34 -4.65
N ALA A 48 10.27 -1.96 -4.16
CA ALA A 48 9.06 -1.27 -3.76
C ALA A 48 9.23 -0.46 -2.46
N PHE A 49 8.73 0.78 -2.45
CA PHE A 49 8.63 1.64 -1.27
C PHE A 49 7.18 1.99 -0.96
N VAL A 50 6.90 2.26 0.32
CA VAL A 50 5.66 2.87 0.81
C VAL A 50 6.02 4.13 1.59
N GLY A 51 5.22 5.19 1.45
CA GLY A 51 5.49 6.45 2.13
C GLY A 51 4.38 7.47 1.94
N MET A 52 4.60 8.65 2.51
CA MET A 52 3.70 9.80 2.41
C MET A 52 4.31 10.83 1.45
N ALA A 53 3.46 11.52 0.68
CA ALA A 53 3.91 12.55 -0.23
C ALA A 53 2.91 13.71 -0.33
N CYS A 54 3.42 14.89 -0.63
CA CYS A 54 2.64 16.10 -0.90
C CYS A 54 3.14 16.73 -2.20
N GLN A 55 2.25 16.86 -3.19
CA GLN A 55 2.56 17.51 -4.46
C GLN A 55 1.53 18.61 -4.73
N ASP A 56 2.00 19.84 -4.88
CA ASP A 56 1.19 20.98 -5.29
C ASP A 56 1.66 21.52 -6.64
N LEU A 57 0.96 21.14 -7.71
CA LEU A 57 1.25 21.58 -9.08
C LEU A 57 0.84 23.03 -9.36
N SER A 58 0.13 23.70 -8.43
CA SER A 58 -0.28 25.10 -8.59
C SER A 58 0.78 26.12 -8.19
N GLY A 59 1.91 25.66 -7.61
CA GLY A 59 3.00 26.53 -7.14
C GLY A 59 2.69 27.29 -5.84
N ARG A 60 1.53 27.04 -5.22
CA ARG A 60 1.10 27.69 -3.97
C ARG A 60 1.77 27.12 -2.72
N LYS A 61 2.54 26.03 -2.87
CA LYS A 61 3.27 25.36 -1.78
C LYS A 61 2.34 25.01 -0.62
N LYS A 62 1.14 24.52 -0.92
CA LYS A 62 0.21 24.09 0.12
C LYS A 62 0.83 22.96 0.96
N PRO A 63 0.87 23.08 2.30
CA PRO A 63 1.35 22.00 3.15
C PRO A 63 0.30 20.88 3.25
N ALA A 64 0.78 19.67 3.52
CA ALA A 64 -0.03 18.55 4.01
C ALA A 64 0.64 18.03 5.28
N ASP A 65 -0.10 18.07 6.39
CA ASP A 65 0.39 17.65 7.69
C ASP A 65 -0.08 16.22 7.95
N PHE A 66 0.88 15.32 8.20
CA PHE A 66 0.63 13.92 8.52
C PHE A 66 0.99 13.68 9.98
N ASP A 67 0.04 13.20 10.77
CA ASP A 67 0.23 13.02 12.22
C ASP A 67 1.16 11.82 12.53
N TYR A 68 1.03 10.73 11.78
CA TYR A 68 1.85 9.53 11.96
C TYR A 68 1.99 8.70 10.68
N PHE A 69 2.95 7.77 10.70
CA PHE A 69 3.12 6.72 9.71
C PHE A 69 3.39 5.39 10.40
N GLU A 70 2.51 4.42 10.19
CA GLU A 70 2.61 3.09 10.78
C GLU A 70 2.95 2.06 9.71
N TYR A 71 3.92 1.20 10.02
CA TYR A 71 4.29 0.06 9.19
C TYR A 71 4.26 -1.21 10.02
N HIS A 72 3.35 -2.11 9.65
CA HIS A 72 3.22 -3.42 10.28
C HIS A 72 3.58 -4.49 9.27
N ASN A 73 4.50 -5.38 9.66
CA ASN A 73 4.70 -6.62 8.93
C ASN A 73 3.42 -7.46 9.00
N ARG A 74 3.10 -8.13 7.90
CA ARG A 74 1.98 -9.07 7.84
C ARG A 74 2.21 -10.19 8.87
N LYS A 75 1.22 -10.48 9.72
CA LYS A 75 1.21 -11.75 10.48
C LYS A 75 1.06 -12.93 9.52
N GLU A 76 1.59 -14.10 9.87
CA GLU A 76 1.18 -15.33 9.20
C GLU A 76 -0.34 -15.46 9.34
N MET A 77 -1.04 -15.51 8.20
CA MET A 77 -2.48 -15.71 8.17
C MET A 77 -2.78 -17.06 7.52
N ASP A 78 -3.83 -17.72 7.96
CA ASP A 78 -4.36 -18.94 7.36
C ASP A 78 -5.24 -18.65 6.13
N LYS A 79 -5.68 -17.40 5.97
CA LYS A 79 -6.63 -16.93 4.95
C LYS A 79 -6.21 -15.62 4.30
N THR A 80 -6.77 -15.35 3.12
CA THR A 80 -6.62 -14.06 2.44
C THR A 80 -7.51 -13.02 3.13
N PRO A 81 -6.94 -11.95 3.70
CA PRO A 81 -7.70 -10.86 4.32
C PRO A 81 -8.63 -10.18 3.30
N THR A 82 -9.82 -9.79 3.74
CA THR A 82 -10.91 -9.25 2.90
C THR A 82 -11.44 -7.90 3.37
N LYS A 83 -11.17 -7.54 4.62
CA LYS A 83 -11.52 -6.27 5.25
C LYS A 83 -10.27 -5.58 5.77
N ALA A 84 -10.34 -4.28 5.98
CA ALA A 84 -9.25 -3.48 6.52
C ALA A 84 -8.72 -4.06 7.85
N GLU A 85 -9.64 -4.36 8.78
CA GLU A 85 -9.35 -4.96 10.09
C GLU A 85 -8.60 -6.30 10.02
N ASP A 86 -8.70 -7.02 8.89
CA ASP A 86 -7.94 -8.25 8.68
C ASP A 86 -6.45 -7.97 8.39
N TYR A 87 -6.05 -6.74 8.03
CA TYR A 87 -4.69 -6.37 7.63
C TYR A 87 -3.83 -5.77 8.75
N TYR A 88 -4.42 -5.25 9.84
CA TYR A 88 -3.69 -4.57 10.92
C TYR A 88 -3.96 -5.18 12.30
N TYR A 89 -3.08 -4.87 13.26
CA TYR A 89 -3.21 -5.27 14.65
C TYR A 89 -4.35 -4.48 15.31
N VAL A 90 -5.44 -5.14 15.66
CA VAL A 90 -6.40 -4.63 16.64
C VAL A 90 -5.87 -5.05 18.01
N GLY A 91 -5.46 -4.08 18.83
CA GLY A 91 -5.13 -4.32 20.23
C GLY A 91 -6.35 -4.72 21.03
#